data_AF-A0A5B8WCJ7-F1
#
_entry.id   AF-A0A5B8WCJ7-F1
#
_cell.length_a   1.000
_cell.length_b   1.000
_cell.length_c   1.000
_cell.angle_alpha   90.00
_cell.angle_beta   90.00
_cell.angle_gamma   90.00
#
_symmetry.space_group_name_H-M   'P 1'
#
loop_
_entity.id
_entity.type
_entity.pdbx_description
1 polymer ?
#
loop_
_entity_poly.entity_id
_entity_poly.type
_entity_poly.pdbx_seq_one_letter_code
_entity_poly.pdbx_strand_id
1 'polypeptide(L)'
;MSVAVFGQVPKGKLADKPVFTDPVYDGAADPVLIWNKKENKWFMFYTNRRATDMNLDGVKWVHGTRIGIAESSDGGASWKYRDTANIKFRPTSEYTHWAPDVFEYKGLYHMFLTYVPGVFANWNHPREIVHLTSNDLLNWDYKSTLELASDKVIDATVYQLTNGTWRLWYNNEEDAKTIYYADSKDLENWDLKGKVNEDRGEGPKVFRWKGKYWMLVDHWKGMSFYSSDDATNWTKQTERILEFPGKGKDDQSIGGHADVVVSGDRAFVYYFTHPGRITKQYADNIETRRSVIQVAELEYKNGIISADRDKPVYIQLDKQAINKRK
;
A
#
# COMPACT_ATOMS: atom_id res chain seq x y z
N MET A 1 41.09 12.29 27.69
CA MET A 1 40.23 13.10 26.81
C MET A 1 39.10 12.20 26.32
N SER A 2 37.88 12.44 26.78
CA SER A 2 36.71 11.68 26.34
C SER A 2 36.19 12.33 25.05
N VAL A 3 36.27 11.60 23.93
CA VAL A 3 35.68 12.05 22.67
C VAL A 3 34.18 11.83 22.78
N ALA A 4 33.44 12.91 23.00
CA ALA A 4 31.99 12.89 22.87
C ALA A 4 31.66 12.56 21.41
N VAL A 5 31.17 11.35 21.16
CA VAL A 5 30.56 10.99 19.89
C VAL A 5 29.24 11.76 19.83
N PHE A 6 29.25 12.90 19.16
CA PHE A 6 28.01 13.62 18.82
C PHE A 6 27.22 12.73 17.86
N GLY A 7 26.24 12.00 18.40
CA GLY A 7 25.26 11.28 17.59
C GLY A 7 24.57 12.27 16.66
N GLN A 8 24.52 11.94 15.37
CA GLN A 8 23.85 12.74 14.35
C GLN A 8 22.38 12.91 14.75
N VAL A 9 21.91 14.16 14.87
CA VAL A 9 20.50 14.45 15.18
C VAL A 9 19.63 13.83 14.08
N PRO A 10 18.64 12.99 14.42
CA PRO A 10 17.77 12.37 13.41
C PRO A 10 17.06 13.45 12.58
N LYS A 11 17.09 13.30 11.25
CA LYS A 11 16.43 14.24 10.34
C LYS A 11 14.92 14.01 10.34
N GLY A 12 14.17 15.04 10.73
CA GLY A 12 12.70 15.06 10.69
C GLY A 12 12.06 15.06 12.08
N LYS A 13 10.74 14.91 12.12
CA LYS A 13 9.95 14.84 13.36
C LYS A 13 9.69 13.40 13.74
N LEU A 14 9.61 13.12 15.04
CA LEU A 14 9.21 11.80 15.51
C LEU A 14 7.79 11.49 15.00
N ALA A 15 7.62 10.36 14.34
CA ALA A 15 6.33 9.91 13.83
C ALA A 15 5.45 9.32 14.94
N ASP A 16 4.15 9.51 14.81
CA ASP A 16 3.17 8.87 15.68
C ASP A 16 3.22 7.33 15.53
N LYS A 17 2.93 6.62 16.63
CA LYS A 17 2.78 5.16 16.66
C LYS A 17 1.53 4.76 17.45
N PRO A 18 0.47 4.20 16.82
CA PRO A 18 0.31 3.99 15.37
C PRO A 18 0.39 5.31 14.59
N VAL A 19 0.79 5.22 13.32
CA VAL A 19 0.91 6.40 12.46
C VAL A 19 -0.46 6.96 12.08
N PHE A 20 -1.46 6.08 11.98
CA PHE A 20 -2.84 6.47 11.71
C PHE A 20 -3.84 5.40 12.18
N THR A 21 -4.94 5.86 12.77
CA THR A 21 -6.12 5.07 13.14
C THR A 21 -7.33 5.73 12.49
N ASP A 22 -8.15 4.96 11.78
CA ASP A 22 -9.36 5.49 11.14
C ASP A 22 -10.44 5.78 12.20
N PRO A 23 -10.90 7.03 12.36
CA PRO A 23 -11.87 7.36 13.40
C PRO A 23 -13.31 6.97 13.04
N VAL A 24 -13.56 6.49 11.82
CA VAL A 24 -14.92 6.17 11.34
C VAL A 24 -15.26 4.72 11.63
N TYR A 25 -14.44 3.78 11.16
CA TYR A 25 -14.67 2.36 11.27
C TYR A 25 -13.53 1.58 11.93
N ASP A 26 -12.44 2.25 12.32
CA ASP A 26 -11.28 1.63 12.98
C ASP A 26 -10.63 0.53 12.13
N GLY A 27 -10.68 0.67 10.82
CA GLY A 27 -10.23 -0.35 9.87
C GLY A 27 -9.34 0.20 8.77
N ALA A 28 -8.33 1.00 9.12
CA ALA A 28 -7.38 1.51 8.14
C ALA A 28 -6.46 0.38 7.64
N ALA A 29 -6.45 0.13 6.33
CA ALA A 29 -5.61 -0.91 5.71
C ALA A 29 -5.11 -0.47 4.33
N ASP A 30 -4.11 -1.20 3.81
CA ASP A 30 -3.62 -1.09 2.43
C ASP A 30 -3.28 0.38 2.03
N PRO A 31 -2.37 1.05 2.77
CA PRO A 31 -2.12 2.46 2.58
C PRO A 31 -1.41 2.73 1.25
N VAL A 32 -1.59 3.93 0.69
CA VAL A 32 -0.69 4.53 -0.30
C VAL A 32 -0.56 6.03 -0.05
N LEU A 33 0.65 6.55 -0.10
CA LEU A 33 0.93 7.95 0.15
C LEU A 33 1.13 8.71 -1.17
N ILE A 34 0.78 9.99 -1.17
CA ILE A 34 1.08 10.90 -2.28
C ILE A 34 1.10 12.36 -1.81
N TRP A 35 1.91 13.20 -2.46
CA TRP A 35 1.92 14.64 -2.21
C TRP A 35 0.81 15.35 -3.00
N ASN A 36 -0.13 15.98 -2.28
CA ASN A 36 -1.09 16.89 -2.88
C ASN A 36 -0.41 18.25 -3.14
N LYS A 37 -0.15 18.55 -4.41
CA LYS A 37 0.56 19.76 -4.84
C LYS A 37 -0.28 21.03 -4.60
N LYS A 38 -1.60 20.93 -4.79
CA LYS A 38 -2.53 22.06 -4.64
C LYS A 38 -2.65 22.48 -3.18
N GLU A 39 -2.74 21.50 -2.28
CA GLU A 39 -2.96 21.75 -0.85
C GLU A 39 -1.68 21.83 -0.03
N ASN A 40 -0.54 21.48 -0.62
CA ASN A 40 0.74 21.39 0.07
C ASN A 40 0.68 20.49 1.32
N LYS A 41 0.06 19.33 1.17
CA LYS A 41 -0.06 18.30 2.20
C LYS A 41 0.25 16.92 1.63
N TRP A 42 0.74 16.06 2.48
CA TRP A 42 0.78 14.63 2.20
C TRP A 42 -0.62 14.06 2.40
N PHE A 43 -1.09 13.26 1.45
CA PHE A 43 -2.30 12.45 1.58
C PHE A 43 -1.89 10.97 1.71
N MET A 44 -2.62 10.25 2.54
CA MET A 44 -2.60 8.79 2.64
C MET A 44 -4.00 8.32 2.25
N PHE A 45 -4.08 7.54 1.17
CA PHE A 45 -5.27 6.78 0.84
C PHE A 45 -5.19 5.43 1.51
N TYR A 46 -6.33 4.89 1.97
CA TYR A 46 -6.37 3.59 2.62
C TYR A 46 -7.72 2.90 2.37
N THR A 47 -7.74 1.58 2.32
CA THR A 47 -8.97 0.80 2.40
C THR A 47 -9.62 1.04 3.77
N ASN A 48 -10.85 1.58 3.80
CA ASN A 48 -11.58 1.80 5.04
C ASN A 48 -12.48 0.59 5.36
N ARG A 49 -11.91 -0.41 6.05
CA ARG A 49 -12.62 -1.62 6.51
C ARG A 49 -13.61 -1.26 7.62
N ARG A 50 -14.79 -1.85 7.60
CA ARG A 50 -15.91 -1.57 8.50
C ARG A 50 -15.79 -2.34 9.83
N ALA A 51 -14.65 -2.23 10.51
CA ALA A 51 -14.31 -3.10 11.65
C ALA A 51 -15.27 -2.95 12.84
N THR A 52 -15.83 -1.77 13.06
CA THR A 52 -16.80 -1.48 14.14
C THR A 52 -18.24 -1.92 13.83
N ASP A 53 -18.56 -2.33 12.59
CA ASP A 53 -19.90 -2.78 12.22
C ASP A 53 -20.10 -4.28 12.53
N MET A 54 -20.64 -4.55 13.72
CA MET A 54 -20.85 -5.91 14.22
C MET A 54 -22.13 -6.58 13.69
N ASN A 55 -22.93 -5.88 12.87
CA ASN A 55 -24.11 -6.49 12.22
C ASN A 55 -23.75 -7.22 10.91
N LEU A 56 -22.47 -7.21 10.53
CA LEU A 56 -21.95 -7.81 9.31
C LEU A 56 -21.48 -9.25 9.55
N ASP A 57 -21.98 -10.16 8.74
CA ASP A 57 -21.62 -11.57 8.71
C ASP A 57 -20.41 -11.86 7.81
N GLY A 58 -19.65 -12.88 8.20
CA GLY A 58 -18.49 -13.36 7.44
C GLY A 58 -17.48 -12.25 7.17
N VAL A 59 -17.13 -12.06 5.90
CA VAL A 59 -16.16 -11.04 5.49
C VAL A 59 -16.80 -9.73 5.03
N LYS A 60 -18.11 -9.52 5.25
CA LYS A 60 -18.75 -8.27 4.80
C LYS A 60 -18.09 -7.01 5.38
N TRP A 61 -17.47 -7.08 6.55
CA TRP A 61 -16.75 -5.96 7.16
C TRP A 61 -15.52 -5.50 6.34
N VAL A 62 -14.95 -6.35 5.49
CA VAL A 62 -13.93 -5.93 4.51
C VAL A 62 -14.54 -5.60 3.14
N HIS A 63 -15.84 -5.82 2.94
CA HIS A 63 -16.57 -5.34 1.77
C HIS A 63 -17.31 -4.03 2.07
N GLY A 64 -17.92 -3.40 1.06
CA GLY A 64 -18.63 -2.12 1.19
C GLY A 64 -17.70 -0.98 1.55
N THR A 65 -16.39 -1.18 1.39
CA THR A 65 -15.35 -0.24 1.80
C THR A 65 -15.27 0.91 0.82
N ARG A 66 -14.97 2.08 1.39
CA ARG A 66 -14.57 3.27 0.66
C ARG A 66 -13.05 3.38 0.75
N ILE A 67 -12.47 4.25 -0.07
CA ILE A 67 -11.08 4.66 0.13
C ILE A 67 -11.08 5.89 1.04
N GLY A 68 -10.57 5.75 2.26
CA GLY A 68 -10.36 6.84 3.20
C GLY A 68 -9.17 7.71 2.81
N ILE A 69 -9.15 8.95 3.29
CA ILE A 69 -8.08 9.91 3.09
C ILE A 69 -7.67 10.44 4.48
N ALA A 70 -6.39 10.29 4.80
CA ALA A 70 -5.75 11.01 5.89
C ALA A 70 -4.76 12.03 5.30
N GLU A 71 -4.52 13.13 6.02
CA GLU A 71 -3.60 14.18 5.61
C GLU A 71 -2.53 14.49 6.66
N SER A 72 -1.35 14.88 6.18
CA SER A 72 -0.24 15.34 7.01
C SER A 72 0.33 16.65 6.48
N SER A 73 0.49 17.62 7.38
CA SER A 73 1.08 18.95 7.12
C SER A 73 2.47 19.12 7.72
N ASP A 74 3.01 18.10 8.39
CA ASP A 74 4.28 18.16 9.11
C ASP A 74 5.36 17.25 8.51
N GLY A 75 5.20 16.88 7.25
CA GLY A 75 6.15 16.04 6.52
C GLY A 75 5.92 14.54 6.69
N GLY A 76 4.72 14.12 7.12
CA GLY A 76 4.36 12.70 7.27
C GLY A 76 4.56 12.15 8.68
N ALA A 77 4.81 13.01 9.68
CA ALA A 77 5.06 12.57 11.05
C ALA A 77 3.76 12.35 11.84
N SER A 78 2.76 13.21 11.65
CA SER A 78 1.41 13.03 12.19
C SER A 78 0.36 13.10 11.08
N TRP A 79 -0.74 12.37 11.27
CA TRP A 79 -1.81 12.23 10.27
C TRP A 79 -3.17 12.49 10.90
N LYS A 80 -4.06 13.13 10.14
CA LYS A 80 -5.43 13.39 10.55
C LYS A 80 -6.39 12.88 9.50
N TYR A 81 -7.50 12.29 9.94
CA TYR A 81 -8.59 11.93 9.05
C TYR A 81 -9.08 13.18 8.31
N ARG A 82 -9.35 13.01 7.02
CA ARG A 82 -9.89 14.07 6.18
C ARG A 82 -11.31 13.73 5.73
N ASP A 83 -11.46 12.70 4.89
CA ASP A 83 -12.72 12.27 4.31
C ASP A 83 -12.51 10.90 3.61
N THR A 84 -13.43 10.49 2.75
CA THR A 84 -13.25 9.44 1.76
C THR A 84 -13.12 10.02 0.34
N ALA A 85 -12.39 9.32 -0.52
CA ALA A 85 -12.30 9.66 -1.93
C ALA A 85 -13.67 9.58 -2.61
N ASN A 86 -14.02 10.62 -3.35
CA ASN A 86 -15.24 10.67 -4.15
C ASN A 86 -15.00 9.99 -5.52
N ILE A 87 -15.14 8.68 -5.54
CA ILE A 87 -15.06 7.86 -6.75
C ILE A 87 -16.41 7.86 -7.48
N LYS A 88 -16.42 8.36 -8.72
CA LYS A 88 -17.60 8.48 -9.60
C LYS A 88 -17.78 7.27 -10.52
N PHE A 89 -17.44 6.08 -10.02
CA PHE A 89 -17.70 4.80 -10.68
C PHE A 89 -18.61 3.96 -9.79
N ARG A 90 -19.88 3.82 -10.19
CA ARG A 90 -20.91 3.11 -9.41
C ARG A 90 -21.86 2.35 -10.35
N PRO A 91 -21.34 1.40 -11.15
CA PRO A 91 -22.17 0.65 -12.10
C PRO A 91 -23.17 -0.26 -11.39
N THR A 92 -22.93 -0.61 -10.12
CA THR A 92 -23.82 -1.39 -9.26
C THR A 92 -24.31 -0.55 -8.07
N SER A 93 -25.42 -0.96 -7.45
CA SER A 93 -25.96 -0.32 -6.24
C SER A 93 -25.07 -0.53 -5.01
N GLU A 94 -24.41 -1.68 -4.92
CA GLU A 94 -23.45 -2.04 -3.89
C GLU A 94 -22.09 -2.34 -4.51
N TYR A 95 -21.02 -1.87 -3.88
CA TYR A 95 -19.65 -2.01 -4.40
C TYR A 95 -18.65 -1.90 -3.26
N THR A 96 -17.42 -2.35 -3.53
CA THR A 96 -16.29 -2.30 -2.60
C THR A 96 -15.04 -1.77 -3.31
N HIS A 97 -14.24 -1.00 -2.59
CA HIS A 97 -12.94 -0.49 -3.06
C HIS A 97 -11.79 -0.96 -2.16
N TRP A 98 -10.74 -1.53 -2.75
CA TRP A 98 -9.56 -2.03 -2.04
C TRP A 98 -8.26 -1.53 -2.64
N ALA A 99 -7.24 -1.41 -1.77
CA ALA A 99 -5.82 -1.30 -2.12
C ALA A 99 -5.54 -0.32 -3.28
N PRO A 100 -5.76 1.00 -3.06
CA PRO A 100 -5.48 2.00 -4.07
C PRO A 100 -3.98 2.10 -4.34
N ASP A 101 -3.62 2.36 -5.59
CA ASP A 101 -2.27 2.74 -5.97
C ASP A 101 -2.28 4.05 -6.74
N VAL A 102 -1.69 5.09 -6.15
CA VAL A 102 -1.87 6.48 -6.59
C VAL A 102 -0.55 7.12 -7.00
N PHE A 103 -0.53 7.82 -8.13
CA PHE A 103 0.61 8.60 -8.61
C PHE A 103 0.20 9.78 -9.48
N GLU A 104 1.13 10.68 -9.75
CA GLU A 104 0.94 11.81 -10.66
C GLU A 104 1.74 11.60 -11.95
N TYR A 105 1.12 11.91 -13.08
CA TYR A 105 1.78 11.97 -14.37
C TYR A 105 1.22 13.12 -15.22
N LYS A 106 2.12 14.00 -15.69
CA LYS A 106 1.80 15.13 -16.60
C LYS A 106 0.67 16.04 -16.10
N GLY A 107 0.61 16.29 -14.80
CA GLY A 107 -0.36 17.16 -14.14
C GLY A 107 -1.65 16.46 -13.71
N LEU A 108 -1.81 15.17 -14.04
CA LEU A 108 -2.99 14.37 -13.71
C LEU A 108 -2.65 13.31 -12.67
N TYR A 109 -3.51 13.14 -11.67
CA TYR A 109 -3.39 12.04 -10.73
C TYR A 109 -4.10 10.80 -11.29
N HIS A 110 -3.47 9.65 -11.14
CA HIS A 110 -3.98 8.35 -11.54
C HIS A 110 -4.11 7.47 -10.30
N MET A 111 -5.18 6.69 -10.25
CA MET A 111 -5.38 5.65 -9.26
C MET A 111 -5.71 4.34 -9.99
N PHE A 112 -4.99 3.28 -9.66
CA PHE A 112 -5.36 1.92 -10.00
C PHE A 112 -5.93 1.28 -8.75
N LEU A 113 -7.16 0.79 -8.83
CA LEU A 113 -7.95 0.43 -7.67
C LEU A 113 -8.64 -0.90 -7.89
N THR A 114 -8.61 -1.77 -6.88
CA THR A 114 -9.42 -2.98 -6.92
C THR A 114 -10.88 -2.63 -6.66
N TYR A 115 -11.74 -3.01 -7.60
CA TYR A 115 -13.18 -2.85 -7.55
C TYR A 115 -13.86 -4.22 -7.45
N VAL A 116 -14.79 -4.34 -6.51
CA VAL A 116 -15.64 -5.53 -6.36
C VAL A 116 -17.10 -5.09 -6.55
N PRO A 117 -17.90 -5.75 -7.41
CA PRO A 117 -19.26 -5.35 -7.74
C PRO A 117 -20.29 -5.82 -6.70
N GLY A 118 -20.02 -5.58 -5.41
CA GLY A 118 -20.97 -5.92 -4.35
C GLY A 118 -20.38 -5.95 -2.95
N VAL A 119 -21.24 -6.36 -2.00
CA VAL A 119 -20.89 -6.61 -0.60
C VAL A 119 -21.19 -8.08 -0.27
N PHE A 120 -20.14 -8.84 0.01
CA PHE A 120 -20.23 -10.30 0.10
C PHE A 120 -19.78 -10.86 1.44
N ALA A 121 -20.40 -11.95 1.88
CA ALA A 121 -20.05 -12.64 3.13
C ALA A 121 -18.90 -13.64 2.97
N ASN A 122 -18.43 -13.88 1.74
CA ASN A 122 -17.33 -14.78 1.42
C ASN A 122 -16.48 -14.22 0.25
N TRP A 123 -15.39 -14.89 -0.11
CA TRP A 123 -14.39 -14.42 -1.09
C TRP A 123 -14.64 -14.85 -2.54
N ASN A 124 -15.68 -15.65 -2.83
CA ASN A 124 -15.88 -16.26 -4.14
C ASN A 124 -16.71 -15.37 -5.09
N HIS A 125 -16.25 -14.14 -5.34
CA HIS A 125 -16.96 -13.14 -6.14
C HIS A 125 -16.01 -12.38 -7.08
N PRO A 126 -16.43 -11.86 -8.24
CA PRO A 126 -15.52 -11.18 -9.15
C PRO A 126 -14.85 -9.95 -8.53
N ARG A 127 -13.64 -9.62 -9.00
CA ARG A 127 -12.97 -8.36 -8.69
C ARG A 127 -11.97 -8.00 -9.78
N GLU A 128 -11.94 -6.72 -10.09
CA GLU A 128 -11.21 -6.18 -11.24
C GLU A 128 -10.35 -4.99 -10.80
N ILE A 129 -9.41 -4.59 -11.65
CA ILE A 129 -8.65 -3.36 -11.44
C ILE A 129 -9.23 -2.27 -12.35
N VAL A 130 -9.68 -1.17 -11.75
CA VAL A 130 -10.16 0.02 -12.47
C VAL A 130 -9.09 1.11 -12.47
N HIS A 131 -9.00 1.84 -13.57
CA HIS A 131 -8.22 3.05 -13.72
C HIS A 131 -9.11 4.27 -13.49
N LEU A 132 -8.69 5.12 -12.56
CA LEU A 132 -9.35 6.37 -12.21
C LEU A 132 -8.38 7.53 -12.38
N THR A 133 -8.92 8.72 -12.64
CA THR A 133 -8.13 9.95 -12.76
C THR A 133 -8.69 11.07 -11.89
N SER A 134 -7.83 11.98 -11.44
CA SER A 134 -8.23 13.12 -10.61
C SER A 134 -7.33 14.33 -10.85
N ASN A 135 -7.90 15.52 -10.69
CA ASN A 135 -7.15 16.78 -10.70
C ASN A 135 -6.85 17.31 -9.29
N ASP A 136 -7.46 16.75 -8.26
CA ASP A 136 -7.43 17.31 -6.89
C ASP A 136 -7.16 16.28 -5.79
N LEU A 137 -7.03 14.99 -6.14
CA LEU A 137 -6.89 13.84 -5.23
C LEU A 137 -8.14 13.57 -4.37
N LEU A 138 -9.26 14.24 -4.62
CA LEU A 138 -10.51 14.09 -3.87
C LEU A 138 -11.59 13.48 -4.75
N ASN A 139 -11.75 14.02 -5.96
CA ASN A 139 -12.76 13.62 -6.92
C ASN A 139 -12.11 12.79 -8.02
N TRP A 140 -12.61 11.57 -8.20
CA TRP A 140 -12.03 10.57 -9.10
C TRP A 140 -13.04 10.19 -10.18
N ASP A 141 -12.64 10.42 -11.42
CA ASP A 141 -13.40 10.07 -12.61
C ASP A 141 -12.93 8.73 -13.16
N TYR A 142 -13.88 7.87 -13.53
CA TYR A 142 -13.60 6.58 -14.15
C TYR A 142 -12.98 6.76 -15.53
N LYS A 143 -11.94 5.99 -15.82
CA LYS A 143 -11.28 5.97 -17.13
C LYS A 143 -11.48 4.63 -17.84
N SER A 144 -11.19 3.50 -17.18
CA SER A 144 -11.35 2.16 -17.74
C SER A 144 -11.33 1.08 -16.66
N THR A 145 -11.79 -0.12 -17.03
CA THR A 145 -11.50 -1.37 -16.33
C THR A 145 -10.41 -2.08 -17.12
N LEU A 146 -9.38 -2.60 -16.46
CA LEU A 146 -8.28 -3.27 -17.14
C LEU A 146 -8.67 -4.72 -17.48
N GLU A 147 -8.45 -5.11 -18.74
CA GLU A 147 -8.53 -6.49 -19.18
C GLU A 147 -7.24 -7.23 -18.78
N LEU A 148 -7.28 -7.90 -17.63
CA LEU A 148 -6.16 -8.63 -17.04
C LEU A 148 -6.32 -10.14 -17.19
N ALA A 149 -5.39 -10.89 -16.58
CA ALA A 149 -5.31 -12.35 -16.73
C ALA A 149 -6.57 -13.12 -16.25
N SER A 150 -7.39 -12.52 -15.37
CA SER A 150 -8.63 -13.12 -14.87
C SER A 150 -9.57 -12.05 -14.29
N ASP A 151 -10.77 -12.46 -13.87
CA ASP A 151 -11.75 -11.66 -13.13
C ASP A 151 -11.60 -11.78 -11.59
N LYS A 152 -10.44 -12.28 -11.13
CA LYS A 152 -10.03 -12.27 -9.72
C LYS A 152 -8.63 -11.69 -9.56
N VAL A 153 -8.52 -10.41 -9.87
CA VAL A 153 -7.27 -9.65 -9.80
C VAL A 153 -7.36 -8.52 -8.79
N ILE A 154 -6.32 -8.35 -7.99
CA ILE A 154 -6.27 -7.35 -6.92
C ILE A 154 -4.91 -6.66 -6.83
N ASP A 155 -4.86 -5.59 -6.03
CA ASP A 155 -3.62 -5.01 -5.48
C ASP A 155 -2.64 -4.56 -6.56
N ALA A 156 -3.07 -3.63 -7.42
CA ALA A 156 -2.21 -3.11 -8.47
C ALA A 156 -1.07 -2.25 -7.88
N THR A 157 0.11 -2.30 -8.47
CA THR A 157 1.14 -1.25 -8.37
C THR A 157 1.64 -0.88 -9.76
N VAL A 158 1.73 0.42 -10.06
CA VAL A 158 2.18 0.91 -11.37
C VAL A 158 3.49 1.68 -11.26
N TYR A 159 4.45 1.43 -12.15
CA TYR A 159 5.72 2.15 -12.16
C TYR A 159 6.20 2.40 -13.60
N GLN A 160 6.77 3.57 -13.88
CA GLN A 160 7.40 3.84 -15.19
C GLN A 160 8.84 3.32 -15.18
N LEU A 161 9.15 2.40 -16.09
CA LEU A 161 10.50 1.90 -16.30
C LEU A 161 11.39 2.99 -16.92
N THR A 162 12.72 2.80 -16.84
CA THR A 162 13.70 3.77 -17.39
C THR A 162 13.56 4.02 -18.90
N ASN A 163 13.01 3.06 -19.63
CA ASN A 163 12.73 3.18 -21.07
C ASN A 163 11.40 3.92 -21.38
N GLY A 164 10.68 4.37 -20.35
CA GLY A 164 9.40 5.08 -20.48
C GLY A 164 8.16 4.20 -20.51
N THR A 165 8.29 2.87 -20.58
CA THR A 165 7.16 1.93 -20.48
C THR A 165 6.56 1.98 -19.08
N TRP A 166 5.24 2.04 -18.99
CA TRP A 166 4.52 1.81 -17.75
C TRP A 166 4.35 0.32 -17.53
N ARG A 167 4.68 -0.15 -16.34
CA ARG A 167 4.43 -1.53 -15.95
C ARG A 167 3.50 -1.55 -14.74
N LEU A 168 2.48 -2.39 -14.82
CA LEU A 168 1.55 -2.70 -13.75
C LEU A 168 1.87 -4.11 -13.24
N TRP A 169 2.03 -4.26 -11.93
CA TRP A 169 2.07 -5.55 -11.25
C TRP A 169 0.80 -5.71 -10.44
N TYR A 170 0.29 -6.93 -10.36
CA TYR A 170 -0.97 -7.20 -9.67
C TYR A 170 -1.01 -8.66 -9.20
N ASN A 171 -1.86 -8.96 -8.23
CA ASN A 171 -2.12 -10.33 -7.81
C ASN A 171 -3.15 -11.00 -8.72
N ASN A 172 -2.86 -12.19 -9.22
CA ASN A 172 -3.82 -13.04 -9.92
C ASN A 172 -4.26 -14.18 -8.99
N GLU A 173 -5.46 -14.08 -8.42
CA GLU A 173 -5.92 -15.04 -7.42
C GLU A 173 -6.25 -16.41 -8.01
N GLU A 174 -6.73 -16.46 -9.26
CA GLU A 174 -7.02 -17.71 -9.97
C GLU A 174 -5.76 -18.55 -10.22
N ASP A 175 -4.59 -17.91 -10.30
CA ASP A 175 -3.30 -18.61 -10.40
C ASP A 175 -2.54 -18.55 -9.08
N ALA A 176 -3.13 -19.23 -8.08
CA ALA A 176 -2.54 -19.45 -6.76
C ALA A 176 -2.12 -18.19 -5.99
N LYS A 177 -2.73 -17.02 -6.31
CA LYS A 177 -2.32 -15.71 -5.79
C LYS A 177 -0.86 -15.39 -6.12
N THR A 178 -0.43 -15.65 -7.35
CA THR A 178 0.89 -15.22 -7.83
C THR A 178 0.85 -13.79 -8.36
N ILE A 179 2.00 -13.12 -8.42
CA ILE A 179 2.11 -11.78 -9.00
C ILE A 179 2.28 -11.88 -10.51
N TYR A 180 1.46 -11.14 -11.25
CA TYR A 180 1.51 -10.97 -12.70
C TYR A 180 1.93 -9.54 -13.06
N TYR A 181 2.27 -9.32 -14.33
CA TYR A 181 2.49 -7.98 -14.85
C TYR A 181 1.96 -7.76 -16.27
N ALA A 182 1.69 -6.49 -16.58
CA ALA A 182 1.29 -5.98 -17.88
C ALA A 182 2.04 -4.68 -18.20
N ASP A 183 2.27 -4.41 -19.48
CA ASP A 183 2.98 -3.22 -19.94
C ASP A 183 2.06 -2.28 -20.72
N SER A 184 2.29 -0.98 -20.59
CA SER A 184 1.55 0.05 -21.32
C SER A 184 2.48 1.19 -21.76
N LYS A 185 2.17 1.81 -22.89
CA LYS A 185 2.87 3.02 -23.36
C LYS A 185 2.15 4.31 -22.94
N ASP A 186 0.88 4.21 -22.59
CA ASP A 186 -0.03 5.36 -22.46
C ASP A 186 -0.89 5.33 -21.19
N LEU A 187 -0.75 4.30 -20.34
CA LEU A 187 -1.59 4.00 -19.17
C LEU A 187 -3.03 3.55 -19.51
N GLU A 188 -3.37 3.45 -20.79
CA GLU A 188 -4.72 3.12 -21.24
C GLU A 188 -4.77 1.70 -21.82
N ASN A 189 -3.83 1.37 -22.70
CA ASN A 189 -3.75 0.08 -23.37
C ASN A 189 -2.68 -0.78 -22.71
N TRP A 190 -3.08 -1.94 -22.19
CA TRP A 190 -2.22 -2.84 -21.44
C TRP A 190 -1.98 -4.14 -22.22
N ASP A 191 -0.70 -4.44 -22.45
CA ASP A 191 -0.22 -5.68 -23.06
C ASP A 191 0.12 -6.68 -21.95
N LEU A 192 -0.70 -7.73 -21.84
CA LEU A 192 -0.54 -8.78 -20.85
C LEU A 192 0.74 -9.56 -21.10
N LYS A 193 1.56 -9.68 -20.06
CA LYS A 193 2.81 -10.44 -20.14
C LYS A 193 2.63 -11.79 -19.47
N GLY A 194 2.68 -11.82 -18.15
CA GLY A 194 2.49 -13.06 -17.42
C GLY A 194 2.97 -13.00 -15.99
N LYS A 195 3.18 -14.18 -15.43
CA LYS A 195 3.61 -14.41 -14.06
C LYS A 195 5.04 -13.91 -13.84
N VAL A 196 5.27 -13.24 -12.72
CA VAL A 196 6.60 -12.79 -12.28
C VAL A 196 7.42 -13.96 -11.74
N ASN A 197 6.81 -14.76 -10.85
CA ASN A 197 7.35 -16.00 -10.29
C ASN A 197 6.23 -16.82 -9.63
N GLU A 198 6.56 -18.03 -9.18
CA GLU A 198 5.61 -18.97 -8.53
C GLU A 198 5.34 -18.67 -7.04
N ASP A 199 5.85 -17.56 -6.50
CA ASP A 199 5.61 -17.23 -5.10
C ASP A 199 4.18 -16.71 -4.90
N ARG A 200 3.45 -17.38 -4.01
CA ARG A 200 2.13 -16.97 -3.54
C ARG A 200 2.22 -15.77 -2.61
N GLY A 201 1.50 -14.69 -2.90
CA GLY A 201 1.43 -13.47 -2.09
C GLY A 201 0.38 -12.48 -2.59
N GLU A 202 0.34 -11.28 -2.03
CA GLU A 202 -0.48 -10.16 -2.51
C GLU A 202 0.21 -8.81 -2.24
N GLY A 203 -0.45 -7.70 -2.53
CA GLY A 203 0.09 -6.36 -2.29
C GLY A 203 1.47 -6.09 -2.87
N PRO A 204 1.72 -6.33 -4.18
CA PRO A 204 2.98 -5.94 -4.77
C PRO A 204 3.16 -4.42 -4.65
N LYS A 205 4.32 -3.99 -4.16
CA LYS A 205 4.75 -2.58 -4.23
C LYS A 205 6.10 -2.46 -4.91
N VAL A 206 6.13 -1.78 -6.06
CA VAL A 206 7.37 -1.58 -6.82
C VAL A 206 7.90 -0.16 -6.67
N PHE A 207 9.20 -0.04 -6.40
CA PHE A 207 9.90 1.23 -6.26
C PHE A 207 11.38 1.08 -6.63
N ARG A 208 12.08 2.21 -6.84
CA ARG A 208 13.53 2.23 -7.04
C ARG A 208 14.24 2.80 -5.83
N TRP A 209 15.25 2.08 -5.35
CA TRP A 209 16.09 2.54 -4.24
C TRP A 209 17.46 1.87 -4.29
N LYS A 210 18.51 2.62 -3.93
CA LYS A 210 19.91 2.14 -3.94
C LYS A 210 20.33 1.51 -5.28
N GLY A 211 19.88 2.11 -6.39
CA GLY A 211 20.25 1.74 -7.75
C GLY A 211 19.44 0.60 -8.38
N LYS A 212 18.65 -0.14 -7.60
CA LYS A 212 17.86 -1.28 -8.07
C LYS A 212 16.36 -0.99 -8.08
N TYR A 213 15.61 -1.80 -8.82
CA TYR A 213 14.19 -1.99 -8.60
C TYR A 213 13.99 -2.94 -7.43
N TRP A 214 13.00 -2.64 -6.61
CA TRP A 214 12.54 -3.46 -5.51
C TRP A 214 11.05 -3.72 -5.67
N MET A 215 10.64 -4.94 -5.36
CA MET A 215 9.24 -5.32 -5.21
C MET A 215 9.05 -5.89 -3.81
N LEU A 216 8.14 -5.29 -3.04
CA LEU A 216 7.66 -5.84 -1.77
C LEU A 216 6.40 -6.66 -2.03
N VAL A 217 6.26 -7.82 -1.40
CA VAL A 217 5.07 -8.69 -1.52
C VAL A 217 4.67 -9.21 -0.14
N ASP A 218 3.39 -9.14 0.21
CA ASP A 218 2.81 -9.72 1.42
C ASP A 218 2.57 -11.22 1.26
N HIS A 219 3.06 -12.02 2.21
CA HIS A 219 2.89 -13.47 2.24
C HIS A 219 1.96 -13.94 3.37
N TRP A 220 1.27 -13.04 4.07
CA TRP A 220 0.50 -13.30 5.30
C TRP A 220 1.35 -13.95 6.41
N LYS A 221 2.65 -13.69 6.38
CA LYS A 221 3.67 -14.14 7.36
C LYS A 221 4.87 -13.18 7.33
N GLY A 222 4.58 -11.89 7.25
CA GLY A 222 5.54 -10.86 6.87
C GLY A 222 5.70 -10.73 5.36
N MET A 223 6.52 -9.78 4.96
CA MET A 223 6.67 -9.36 3.57
C MET A 223 8.08 -9.63 3.05
N SER A 224 8.17 -10.12 1.81
CA SER A 224 9.44 -10.40 1.14
C SER A 224 9.79 -9.28 0.16
N PHE A 225 11.08 -8.98 0.08
CA PHE A 225 11.64 -8.14 -0.98
C PHE A 225 12.16 -9.01 -2.12
N TYR A 226 12.00 -8.49 -3.34
CA TYR A 226 12.64 -8.98 -4.55
C TYR A 226 13.42 -7.81 -5.14
N SER A 227 14.63 -8.07 -5.63
CA SER A 227 15.45 -7.07 -6.31
C SER A 227 15.57 -7.39 -7.79
N SER A 228 15.67 -6.35 -8.61
CA SER A 228 15.85 -6.48 -10.06
C SER A 228 16.62 -5.29 -10.62
N ASP A 229 17.39 -5.53 -11.67
CA ASP A 229 18.06 -4.46 -12.44
C ASP A 229 17.22 -3.99 -13.64
N ASP A 230 16.28 -4.82 -14.11
CA ASP A 230 15.47 -4.60 -15.33
C ASP A 230 13.94 -4.65 -15.10
N ALA A 231 13.53 -4.78 -13.83
CA ALA A 231 12.14 -4.93 -13.39
C ALA A 231 11.39 -6.12 -14.02
N THR A 232 12.12 -7.11 -14.54
CA THR A 232 11.59 -8.30 -15.22
C THR A 232 12.14 -9.57 -14.57
N ASN A 233 13.46 -9.62 -14.34
CA ASN A 233 14.14 -10.71 -13.67
C ASN A 233 14.32 -10.37 -12.19
N TRP A 234 13.64 -11.12 -11.33
CA TRP A 234 13.56 -10.81 -9.90
C TRP A 234 14.31 -11.85 -9.08
N THR A 235 15.19 -11.39 -8.19
CA THR A 235 15.85 -12.23 -7.18
C THR A 235 15.23 -11.98 -5.82
N LYS A 236 14.66 -13.02 -5.23
CA LYS A 236 14.06 -12.98 -3.89
C LYS A 236 15.13 -12.83 -2.81
N GLN A 237 14.89 -11.93 -1.87
CA GLN A 237 15.63 -11.86 -0.63
C GLN A 237 15.14 -12.96 0.33
N THR A 238 16.07 -13.65 0.99
CA THR A 238 15.75 -14.75 1.92
C THR A 238 14.95 -14.26 3.12
N GLU A 239 15.35 -13.14 3.71
CA GLU A 239 14.74 -12.54 4.90
C GLU A 239 13.44 -11.79 4.57
N ARG A 240 12.45 -11.95 5.44
CA ARG A 240 11.23 -11.13 5.45
C ARG A 240 11.35 -9.98 6.44
N ILE A 241 10.64 -8.90 6.16
CA ILE A 241 10.34 -7.87 7.16
C ILE A 241 8.95 -8.10 7.76
N LEU A 242 8.74 -7.61 8.98
CA LEU A 242 7.43 -7.59 9.65
C LEU A 242 6.77 -8.98 9.85
N GLU A 243 7.59 -10.04 9.86
CA GLU A 243 7.17 -11.43 10.08
C GLU A 243 6.77 -11.73 11.53
N PHE A 244 7.35 -11.00 12.48
CA PHE A 244 7.10 -11.18 13.90
C PHE A 244 6.46 -9.93 14.51
N PRO A 245 5.55 -10.07 15.50
CA PRO A 245 5.03 -8.97 16.29
C PRO A 245 6.10 -8.00 16.80
N GLY A 246 5.81 -6.70 16.75
CA GLY A 246 6.60 -5.67 17.40
C GLY A 246 6.15 -5.44 18.84
N LYS A 247 6.73 -4.41 19.46
CA LYS A 247 6.45 -4.00 20.85
C LYS A 247 5.67 -2.69 20.93
N GLY A 248 5.63 -1.91 19.86
CA GLY A 248 4.91 -0.64 19.78
C GLY A 248 3.40 -0.80 19.96
N LYS A 249 2.72 0.26 20.43
CA LYS A 249 1.26 0.27 20.57
C LYS A 249 0.60 -0.12 19.24
N ASP A 250 -0.35 -1.05 19.31
CA ASP A 250 -1.09 -1.59 18.17
C ASP A 250 -0.21 -2.21 17.06
N ASP A 251 1.03 -2.55 17.40
CA ASP A 251 2.02 -3.14 16.50
C ASP A 251 2.40 -4.55 16.98
N GLN A 252 1.47 -5.29 17.61
CA GLN A 252 1.71 -6.62 18.20
C GLN A 252 1.23 -7.79 17.30
N SER A 253 1.05 -7.55 16.00
CA SER A 253 0.75 -8.59 15.01
C SER A 253 1.80 -8.59 13.89
N ILE A 254 1.72 -9.55 12.97
CA ILE A 254 2.45 -9.44 11.70
C ILE A 254 1.98 -8.20 10.94
N GLY A 255 2.86 -7.62 10.12
CA GLY A 255 2.49 -6.56 9.18
C GLY A 255 1.79 -7.13 7.95
N GLY A 256 0.79 -6.42 7.43
CA GLY A 256 0.13 -6.71 6.15
C GLY A 256 0.45 -5.67 5.08
N HIS A 257 -0.14 -5.83 3.88
CA HIS A 257 -0.06 -4.96 2.70
C HIS A 257 0.44 -3.54 2.99
N ALA A 258 1.49 -3.12 2.27
CA ALA A 258 2.23 -1.91 2.57
C ALA A 258 2.50 -1.01 1.37
N ASP A 259 2.66 0.29 1.65
CA ASP A 259 3.32 1.24 0.77
C ASP A 259 4.80 1.37 1.13
N VAL A 260 5.61 1.79 0.16
CA VAL A 260 6.99 2.22 0.39
C VAL A 260 7.21 3.60 -0.22
N VAL A 261 7.67 4.53 0.61
CA VAL A 261 8.02 5.89 0.20
C VAL A 261 9.53 6.08 0.26
N VAL A 262 10.15 6.24 -0.91
CA VAL A 262 11.57 6.59 -1.03
C VAL A 262 11.70 8.11 -0.99
N SER A 263 12.26 8.63 0.09
CA SER A 263 12.40 10.07 0.34
C SER A 263 13.87 10.44 0.42
N GLY A 264 14.43 10.84 -0.72
CA GLY A 264 15.87 11.08 -0.87
C GLY A 264 16.66 9.77 -0.82
N ASP A 265 17.56 9.66 0.14
CA ASP A 265 18.40 8.48 0.36
C ASP A 265 17.77 7.44 1.32
N ARG A 266 16.66 7.80 1.97
CA ARG A 266 15.93 7.01 2.95
C ARG A 266 14.66 6.40 2.33
N ALA A 267 14.17 5.32 2.90
CA ALA A 267 12.90 4.72 2.52
C ALA A 267 12.10 4.33 3.75
N PHE A 268 10.78 4.47 3.68
CA PHE A 268 9.86 4.17 4.77
C PHE A 268 8.80 3.20 4.30
N VAL A 269 8.52 2.17 5.08
CA VAL A 269 7.43 1.22 4.84
C VAL A 269 6.26 1.58 5.73
N TYR A 270 5.10 1.82 5.10
CA TYR A 270 3.83 2.07 5.78
C TYR A 270 2.97 0.84 5.60
N TYR A 271 2.56 0.20 6.68
CA TYR A 271 1.91 -1.10 6.67
C TYR A 271 0.78 -1.12 7.68
N PHE A 272 -0.21 -1.99 7.48
CA PHE A 272 -1.26 -2.16 8.49
C PHE A 272 -0.97 -3.35 9.41
N THR A 273 -1.53 -3.30 10.61
CA THR A 273 -1.59 -4.42 11.55
C THR A 273 -3.03 -4.69 11.95
N HIS A 274 -3.30 -5.88 12.47
CA HIS A 274 -4.55 -6.19 13.17
C HIS A 274 -4.20 -6.41 14.65
N PRO A 275 -4.30 -5.36 15.51
CA PRO A 275 -3.74 -5.41 16.85
C PRO A 275 -4.30 -6.53 17.73
N GLY A 276 -5.58 -6.87 17.59
CA GLY A 276 -6.20 -7.96 18.34
C GLY A 276 -5.87 -9.37 17.82
N ARG A 277 -5.20 -9.52 16.67
CA ARG A 277 -4.80 -10.84 16.11
C ARG A 277 -3.45 -11.29 16.65
N ILE A 278 -3.38 -11.46 17.97
CA ILE A 278 -2.16 -11.87 18.68
C ILE A 278 -1.84 -13.35 18.43
N THR A 279 -2.87 -14.18 18.22
CA THR A 279 -2.76 -15.61 17.93
C THR A 279 -3.26 -15.93 16.52
N LYS A 280 -2.85 -17.08 15.97
CA LYS A 280 -3.31 -17.54 14.63
C LYS A 280 -4.80 -17.81 14.56
N GLN A 281 -5.41 -18.19 15.68
CA GLN A 281 -6.85 -18.35 15.84
C GLN A 281 -7.36 -17.19 16.66
N TYR A 282 -8.40 -16.53 16.18
CA TYR A 282 -9.01 -15.39 16.83
C TYR A 282 -10.52 -15.43 16.59
N ALA A 283 -11.29 -14.97 17.58
CA ALA A 283 -12.72 -14.76 17.41
C ALA A 283 -12.97 -13.59 16.47
N ASP A 284 -14.09 -13.58 15.78
CA ASP A 284 -14.51 -12.46 14.96
C ASP A 284 -15.18 -11.38 15.82
N ASN A 285 -14.48 -10.28 16.08
CA ASN A 285 -14.93 -9.16 16.91
C ASN A 285 -14.22 -7.85 16.52
N ILE A 286 -14.63 -6.74 17.12
CA ILE A 286 -14.04 -5.41 16.82
C ILE A 286 -12.52 -5.41 16.97
N GLU A 287 -11.97 -5.99 18.04
CA GLU A 287 -10.51 -5.97 18.29
C GLU A 287 -9.71 -6.74 17.24
N THR A 288 -10.27 -7.84 16.72
CA THR A 288 -9.61 -8.70 15.72
C THR A 288 -9.90 -8.26 14.29
N ARG A 289 -10.93 -7.44 14.09
CA ARG A 289 -11.21 -6.74 12.82
C ARG A 289 -10.44 -5.44 12.69
N ARG A 290 -10.23 -4.70 13.81
CA ARG A 290 -9.54 -3.40 13.84
C ARG A 290 -8.23 -3.50 13.07
N SER A 291 -7.95 -2.47 12.28
CA SER A 291 -6.63 -2.30 11.68
C SER A 291 -6.16 -0.86 11.75
N VAL A 292 -4.87 -0.71 12.01
CA VAL A 292 -4.19 0.59 12.11
C VAL A 292 -3.00 0.61 11.19
N ILE A 293 -2.57 1.80 10.76
CA ILE A 293 -1.36 1.96 9.97
C ILE A 293 -0.17 2.23 10.91
N GLN A 294 0.94 1.58 10.62
CA GLN A 294 2.23 1.71 11.28
C GLN A 294 3.29 2.17 10.26
N VAL A 295 4.43 2.60 10.77
CA VAL A 295 5.57 3.00 9.92
C VAL A 295 6.88 2.48 10.50
N ALA A 296 7.75 1.99 9.62
CA ALA A 296 9.14 1.67 9.94
C ALA A 296 10.06 2.28 8.88
N GLU A 297 11.29 2.62 9.28
CA GLU A 297 12.34 2.99 8.32
C GLU A 297 13.00 1.73 7.78
N LEU A 298 13.20 1.71 6.46
CA LEU A 298 13.93 0.65 5.79
C LEU A 298 15.43 0.95 5.87
N GLU A 299 16.19 -0.07 6.25
CA GLU A 299 17.65 -0.05 6.24
C GLU A 299 18.16 -0.88 5.06
N TYR A 300 19.26 -0.45 4.44
CA TYR A 300 19.90 -1.18 3.36
C TYR A 300 21.35 -1.47 3.69
N LYS A 301 21.71 -2.75 3.74
CA LYS A 301 23.08 -3.19 4.02
C LYS A 301 23.43 -4.40 3.17
N ASN A 302 24.54 -4.31 2.43
CA ASN A 302 25.09 -5.42 1.65
C ASN A 302 24.07 -6.09 0.71
N GLY A 303 23.20 -5.32 0.05
CA GLY A 303 22.19 -5.88 -0.86
C GLY A 303 20.90 -6.34 -0.19
N ILE A 304 20.76 -6.18 1.13
CA ILE A 304 19.60 -6.64 1.91
C ILE A 304 18.84 -5.42 2.45
N ILE A 305 17.51 -5.41 2.26
CA ILE A 305 16.60 -4.49 2.93
C ILE A 305 16.07 -5.13 4.21
N SER A 306 16.19 -4.41 5.33
CA SER A 306 15.61 -4.80 6.62
C SER A 306 14.78 -3.66 7.21
N ALA A 307 14.00 -3.97 8.24
CA ALA A 307 13.23 -2.98 9.00
C ALA A 307 13.21 -3.37 10.47
N ASP A 308 13.69 -2.48 11.34
CA ASP A 308 13.47 -2.59 12.78
C ASP A 308 12.28 -1.70 13.16
N ARG A 309 11.09 -2.30 13.19
CA ARG A 309 9.82 -1.62 13.50
C ARG A 309 9.74 -1.07 14.92
N ASP A 310 10.58 -1.53 15.84
CA ASP A 310 10.58 -1.05 17.23
C ASP A 310 11.41 0.25 17.39
N LYS A 311 12.26 0.60 16.42
CA LYS A 311 13.00 1.87 16.45
C LYS A 311 12.05 3.07 16.32
N PRO A 312 12.34 4.20 17.01
CA PRO A 312 11.70 5.47 16.70
C PRO A 312 11.94 5.86 15.24
N VAL A 313 10.90 6.34 14.57
CA VAL A 313 10.99 6.77 13.17
C VAL A 313 10.91 8.29 13.11
N TYR A 314 11.93 8.93 12.56
CA TYR A 314 11.95 10.38 12.36
C TYR A 314 11.68 10.70 10.89
N ILE A 315 10.56 11.34 10.61
CA ILE A 315 10.04 11.50 9.24
C ILE A 315 10.11 12.97 8.81
N GLN A 316 10.60 13.15 7.59
CA GLN A 316 10.50 14.38 6.82
C GLN A 316 10.44 13.96 5.35
N LEU A 317 9.24 13.60 4.88
CA LEU A 317 9.03 13.16 3.52
C LEU A 317 9.29 14.32 2.54
N ASP A 318 10.10 14.05 1.53
CA ASP A 318 10.34 14.94 0.40
C ASP A 318 9.12 14.99 -0.50
N LYS A 319 8.57 16.18 -0.74
CA LYS A 319 7.41 16.44 -1.60
C LYS A 319 7.58 15.87 -3.03
N GLN A 320 8.81 15.54 -3.44
CA GLN A 320 9.12 14.91 -4.73
C GLN A 320 9.20 13.38 -4.69
N ALA A 321 9.18 12.75 -3.51
CA ALA A 321 9.42 11.31 -3.28
C ALA A 321 8.50 10.39 -4.12
N ILE A 322 7.24 10.79 -4.32
CA ILE A 322 6.23 9.93 -4.98
C ILE A 322 5.81 10.46 -6.36
N ASN A 323 6.12 11.72 -6.65
CA ASN A 323 5.74 12.37 -7.91
C ASN A 323 6.57 11.92 -9.12
N LYS A 324 7.57 11.07 -8.90
CA LYS A 324 8.44 10.53 -9.95
C LYS A 324 8.51 9.01 -9.81
N ARG A 325 7.43 8.32 -10.16
CA ARG A 325 7.50 6.86 -10.42
C ARG A 325 8.25 6.62 -11.73
N LYS A 326 9.55 6.91 -11.74
CA LYS A 326 10.46 6.91 -12.90
C LYS A 326 11.86 6.49 -12.48
#